data_AF-A0A6H9Z7Q6-F1
#
_entry.id   AF-A0A6H9Z7Q6-F1
#
_cell.length_a   1.000
_cell.length_b   1.000
_cell.length_c   1.000
_cell.angle_alpha   90.00
_cell.angle_beta   90.00
_cell.angle_gamma   90.00
#
_symmetry.space_group_name_H-M   'P 1'
#
loop_
_entity.id
_entity.type
_entity.pdbx_description
1 polymer ?
#
loop_
_entity_poly.entity_id
_entity_poly.type
_entity_poly.pdbx_seq_one_letter_code
_entity_poly.pdbx_strand_id
1 'polypeptide(L)'
;MSTIRFTRVSTARALAGAGITAALLTLATVPPAHAGVQAAETRACIFTSSIGHHAGKIVGTRNVICNPPGVEGPAPVTVQRSTDGTTNWVTVAHDDGNEGVATYVCAGTGMRYYRLKEATHKKIRTACS
;
A
#
# COMPACT_ATOMS: atom_id res chain seq x y z
N MET A 1 -16.45 -9.44 -18.24
CA MET A 1 -15.31 -8.93 -17.46
C MET A 1 -15.79 -8.69 -16.03
N SER A 2 -15.43 -9.54 -15.08
CA SER A 2 -15.84 -9.38 -13.68
C SER A 2 -14.69 -8.84 -12.84
N THR A 3 -14.84 -7.63 -12.32
CA THR A 3 -13.89 -6.97 -11.42
C THR A 3 -14.30 -7.27 -9.99
N ILE A 4 -13.48 -8.02 -9.25
CA ILE A 4 -13.71 -8.29 -7.83
C ILE A 4 -12.86 -7.31 -7.01
N ARG A 5 -13.51 -6.49 -6.19
CA ARG A 5 -12.95 -5.42 -5.37
C ARG A 5 -12.79 -5.94 -3.94
N PHE A 6 -11.58 -5.90 -3.39
CA PHE A 6 -11.35 -6.29 -1.99
C PHE A 6 -10.78 -5.10 -1.21
N THR A 7 -11.46 -4.76 -0.12
CA THR A 7 -11.08 -3.69 0.82
C THR A 7 -10.45 -4.34 2.05
N ARG A 8 -9.23 -3.95 2.42
CA ARG A 8 -8.66 -4.32 3.73
C ARG A 8 -8.59 -3.06 4.61
N VAL A 9 -9.20 -3.14 5.79
CA VAL A 9 -9.10 -2.14 6.85
C VAL A 9 -8.17 -2.70 7.92
N SER A 10 -7.08 -2.01 8.22
CA SER A 10 -6.16 -2.38 9.30
C SER A 10 -6.26 -1.34 10.41
N THR A 11 -6.79 -1.73 11.56
CA THR A 11 -6.84 -0.92 12.79
C THR A 11 -5.61 -1.23 13.65
N ALA A 12 -4.75 -0.24 13.89
CA ALA A 12 -3.65 -0.37 14.84
C ALA A 12 -4.17 -0.14 16.27
N ARG A 13 -3.99 -1.12 17.15
CA ARG A 13 -4.41 -1.09 18.56
C ARG A 13 -3.23 -0.62 19.41
N ALA A 14 -3.32 0.58 20.00
CA ALA A 14 -2.32 1.07 20.95
C ALA A 14 -2.51 0.35 22.30
N LEU A 15 -1.45 -0.32 22.76
CA LEU A 15 -1.33 -0.90 24.10
C LEU A 15 -0.93 0.21 25.09
N ALA A 16 -1.86 0.70 25.89
CA ALA A 16 -1.55 1.51 27.05
C ALA A 16 -1.55 0.61 28.30
N GLY A 17 -0.35 0.26 28.77
CA GLY A 17 -0.17 -0.31 30.10
C GLY A 17 -0.35 0.77 31.16
N ALA A 18 -1.10 0.46 32.22
CA ALA A 18 -1.17 1.29 33.40
C ALA A 18 -1.15 0.39 34.63
N GLY A 19 -0.03 0.40 35.32
CA GLY A 19 0.10 -0.08 36.69
C GLY A 19 0.13 1.09 37.67
N ILE A 20 -0.45 0.80 38.84
CA ILE A 20 -0.17 1.28 40.20
C ILE A 20 -0.74 2.64 40.71
N THR A 21 -1.64 2.49 41.71
CA THR A 21 -1.89 3.24 42.97
C THR A 21 -2.38 4.70 43.03
N ALA A 22 -3.26 4.89 44.03
CA ALA A 22 -4.05 6.06 44.39
C ALA A 22 -3.32 7.11 45.27
N ALA A 23 -3.74 8.38 45.17
CA ALA A 23 -3.72 9.39 46.25
C ALA A 23 -4.64 10.59 45.91
N LEU A 24 -5.26 11.18 46.94
CA LEU A 24 -6.35 12.18 46.92
C LEU A 24 -5.94 13.66 46.67
N LEU A 25 -6.85 14.38 46.00
CA LEU A 25 -7.30 15.80 46.09
C LEU A 25 -6.32 17.00 46.14
N THR A 26 -6.45 17.89 45.14
CA THR A 26 -6.73 19.34 45.34
C THR A 26 -7.28 19.97 44.06
N LEU A 27 -8.39 20.72 44.15
CA LEU A 27 -8.99 21.46 43.03
C LEU A 27 -8.17 22.70 42.70
N ALA A 28 -7.66 22.78 41.47
CA ALA A 28 -7.30 24.03 40.82
C ALA A 28 -8.18 24.20 39.58
N THR A 29 -9.04 25.21 39.59
CA THR A 29 -9.84 25.63 38.43
C THR A 29 -8.91 26.27 37.40
N VAL A 30 -8.31 25.44 36.55
CA VAL A 30 -7.64 25.87 35.33
C VAL A 30 -8.69 25.85 34.21
N PRO A 31 -9.00 26.98 33.55
CA PRO A 31 -9.83 26.95 32.35
C PRO A 31 -9.14 26.05 31.33
N PRO A 32 -9.87 25.19 30.61
CA PRO A 32 -9.21 24.27 29.71
C PRO A 32 -8.74 25.06 28.51
N ALA A 33 -7.48 25.50 28.55
CA ALA A 33 -6.69 25.58 27.35
C ALA A 33 -6.58 24.14 26.84
N HIS A 34 -7.62 23.72 26.11
CA HIS A 34 -7.52 22.65 25.14
C HIS A 34 -6.51 23.14 24.11
N ALA A 35 -5.22 23.08 24.46
CA ALA A 35 -4.16 22.92 23.49
C ALA A 35 -4.66 21.79 22.60
N GLY A 36 -5.05 22.15 21.38
CA GLY A 36 -5.67 21.25 20.43
C GLY A 36 -4.78 20.05 20.27
N VAL A 37 -5.06 19.01 21.05
CA VAL A 37 -4.79 17.64 20.64
C VAL A 37 -5.70 17.52 19.44
N GLN A 38 -5.19 17.89 18.26
CA GLN A 38 -5.79 17.46 17.01
C GLN A 38 -5.87 15.96 17.18
N ALA A 39 -7.09 15.47 17.43
CA ALA A 39 -7.36 14.05 17.38
C ALA A 39 -6.68 13.58 16.11
N ALA A 40 -5.78 12.60 16.23
CA ALA A 40 -5.17 11.98 15.06
C ALA A 40 -6.35 11.44 14.24
N GLU A 41 -6.78 12.24 13.26
CA GLU A 41 -7.94 11.91 12.44
C GLU A 41 -7.56 10.60 11.77
N THR A 42 -8.29 9.54 12.09
CA THR A 42 -8.00 8.21 11.57
C THR A 42 -8.36 8.25 10.09
N ARG A 43 -7.37 8.58 9.26
CA ARG A 43 -7.54 8.72 7.81
C ARG A 43 -7.66 7.34 7.20
N ALA A 44 -8.84 7.03 6.65
CA ALA A 44 -9.08 5.78 5.95
C ALA A 44 -8.56 5.89 4.52
N CYS A 45 -7.59 5.06 4.13
CA CYS A 45 -7.01 5.07 2.79
C CYS A 45 -7.26 3.76 2.04
N ILE A 46 -7.53 3.88 0.74
CA ILE A 46 -7.74 2.78 -0.20
C ILE A 46 -6.60 2.82 -1.22
N PHE A 47 -5.91 1.70 -1.36
CA PHE A 47 -4.92 1.51 -2.41
C PHE A 47 -5.57 0.74 -3.57
N THR A 48 -5.40 1.27 -4.78
CA THR A 48 -5.76 0.59 -6.01
C THR A 48 -4.49 0.19 -6.73
N SER A 49 -4.43 -1.05 -7.21
CA SER A 49 -3.23 -1.57 -7.86
C SER A 49 -3.59 -2.47 -9.05
N SER A 50 -2.88 -2.30 -10.16
CA SER A 50 -3.08 -3.09 -11.36
C SER A 50 -1.77 -3.58 -11.95
N ILE A 51 -1.80 -4.76 -12.57
CA ILE A 51 -0.66 -5.30 -13.29
C ILE A 51 -1.18 -5.98 -14.55
N GLY A 52 -0.52 -5.72 -15.68
CA GLY A 52 -0.93 -6.22 -16.99
C GLY A 52 0.24 -6.37 -17.94
N HIS A 53 -0.01 -7.07 -19.05
CA HIS A 53 0.91 -7.20 -20.17
C HIS A 53 0.41 -6.35 -21.33
N HIS A 54 1.28 -5.52 -21.89
CA HIS A 54 0.97 -4.64 -23.01
C HIS A 54 2.19 -4.51 -23.93
N ALA A 55 2.05 -4.93 -25.19
CA ALA A 55 3.08 -4.80 -26.23
C ALA A 55 4.50 -5.26 -25.79
N GLY A 56 4.61 -6.45 -25.18
CA GLY A 56 5.89 -6.99 -24.71
C GLY A 56 6.38 -6.41 -23.37
N LYS A 57 5.58 -5.55 -22.72
CA LYS A 57 5.91 -4.90 -21.45
C LYS A 57 4.97 -5.35 -20.35
N ILE A 58 5.51 -5.51 -19.15
CA ILE A 58 4.70 -5.56 -17.93
C ILE A 58 4.52 -4.15 -17.42
N VAL A 59 3.28 -3.75 -17.21
CA VAL A 59 2.93 -2.45 -16.63
C VAL A 59 2.26 -2.71 -15.30
N GLY A 60 2.85 -2.19 -14.23
CA GLY A 60 2.29 -2.14 -12.89
C GLY A 60 1.86 -0.73 -12.56
N THR A 61 0.66 -0.55 -12.00
CA THR A 61 0.17 0.76 -11.56
C THR A 61 -0.34 0.72 -10.14
N ARG A 62 -0.23 1.85 -9.42
CA ARG A 62 -0.77 2.00 -8.07
C ARG A 62 -1.17 3.44 -7.75
N ASN A 63 -2.32 3.59 -7.10
CA ASN A 63 -2.85 4.87 -6.68
C ASN A 63 -3.44 4.78 -5.26
N VAL A 64 -3.43 5.89 -4.52
CA VAL A 64 -3.99 5.99 -3.18
C VAL A 64 -5.10 7.04 -3.13
N ILE A 65 -6.20 6.72 -2.46
CA ILE A 65 -7.34 7.61 -2.22
C ILE A 65 -7.67 7.53 -0.73
N CYS A 66 -7.87 8.67 -0.07
CA CYS A 66 -8.04 8.73 1.37
C CYS A 66 -9.23 9.60 1.80
N ASN A 67 -9.83 9.30 2.94
CA ASN A 67 -10.90 10.08 3.55
C ASN A 67 -10.50 10.49 4.99
N PRO A 68 -10.51 11.79 5.35
CA PRO A 68 -10.77 12.95 4.50
C PRO A 68 -9.76 13.12 3.33
N PRO A 69 -10.20 13.67 2.19
CA PRO A 69 -9.36 13.88 1.01
C PRO A 69 -8.26 14.91 1.30
N GLY A 70 -7.13 14.80 0.62
CA GLY A 70 -5.92 15.59 0.88
C GLY A 70 -4.96 15.49 -0.30
N VAL A 71 -3.64 15.50 -0.07
CA VAL A 71 -2.66 15.22 -1.14
C VAL A 71 -2.72 13.74 -1.48
N GLU A 72 -3.61 13.39 -2.40
CA GLU A 72 -3.75 12.07 -3.00
C GLU A 72 -3.04 12.07 -4.33
N GLY A 73 -2.37 10.98 -4.65
CA GLY A 73 -1.53 10.92 -5.82
C GLY A 73 -1.12 9.50 -6.16
N PRO A 74 -0.37 9.35 -7.26
CA PRO A 74 0.18 8.07 -7.60
C PRO A 74 1.04 7.57 -6.44
N ALA A 75 0.97 6.26 -6.19
CA ALA A 75 1.69 5.65 -5.09
C ALA A 75 2.83 4.81 -5.66
N PRO A 76 4.01 4.79 -5.02
CA PRO A 76 5.13 4.02 -5.52
C PRO A 76 4.75 2.55 -5.69
N VAL A 77 5.22 1.97 -6.79
CA VAL A 77 4.90 0.62 -7.24
C VAL A 77 6.15 -0.09 -7.70
N THR A 78 6.24 -1.38 -7.38
CA THR A 78 7.39 -2.21 -7.74
C THR A 78 6.92 -3.46 -8.46
N VAL A 79 7.44 -3.72 -9.66
CA VAL A 79 7.21 -4.97 -10.39
C VAL A 79 8.29 -5.98 -10.02
N GLN A 80 7.86 -7.17 -9.62
CA GLN A 80 8.74 -8.31 -9.38
C GLN A 80 8.47 -9.44 -10.38
N ARG A 81 9.52 -10.19 -10.69
CA ARG A 81 9.52 -11.34 -11.59
C ARG A 81 9.94 -12.60 -10.86
N SER A 82 9.34 -13.73 -11.23
CA SER A 82 9.67 -15.05 -10.73
C SER A 82 9.63 -16.08 -11.85
N THR A 83 10.48 -17.10 -11.76
CA THR A 83 10.48 -18.27 -12.65
C THR A 83 9.49 -19.35 -12.17
N ASP A 84 9.28 -19.47 -10.87
CA ASP A 84 8.41 -20.47 -10.23
C ASP A 84 7.01 -19.93 -9.87
N GLY A 85 6.87 -18.60 -9.71
CA GLY A 85 5.62 -17.95 -9.33
C GLY A 85 5.24 -18.16 -7.86
N THR A 86 6.17 -18.61 -7.01
CA THR A 86 5.94 -18.96 -5.61
C THR A 86 6.89 -18.22 -4.67
N THR A 87 8.17 -18.55 -4.65
CA THR A 87 9.09 -18.11 -3.59
C THR A 87 10.16 -17.14 -4.07
N ASN A 88 10.70 -17.34 -5.27
CA ASN A 88 11.84 -16.56 -5.76
C ASN A 88 11.37 -15.36 -6.60
N TRP A 89 11.23 -14.19 -5.96
CA TRP A 89 10.79 -12.96 -6.61
C TRP A 89 11.91 -11.92 -6.62
N VAL A 90 12.24 -11.43 -7.82
CA VAL A 90 13.28 -10.43 -8.05
C VAL A 90 12.64 -9.15 -8.57
N THR A 91 13.01 -8.00 -8.01
CA THR A 91 12.55 -6.70 -8.52
C THR A 91 13.12 -6.44 -9.92
N VAL A 92 12.27 -6.02 -10.86
CA VAL A 92 12.65 -5.78 -12.26
C VAL A 92 12.27 -4.39 -12.76
N ALA A 93 11.35 -3.71 -12.08
CA ALA A 93 11.08 -2.29 -12.29
C ALA A 93 10.56 -1.67 -10.99
N HIS A 94 10.91 -0.41 -10.77
CA HIS A 94 10.44 0.41 -9.67
C HIS A 94 10.06 1.79 -10.23
N ASP A 95 9.04 2.39 -9.64
CA ASP A 95 8.66 3.77 -9.89
C ASP A 95 9.39 4.68 -8.89
N ASP A 96 10.55 5.20 -9.28
CA ASP A 96 11.36 6.10 -8.45
C ASP A 96 10.76 7.51 -8.33
N GLY A 97 9.83 7.87 -9.22
CA GLY A 97 9.24 9.21 -9.30
C GLY A 97 7.92 9.39 -8.54
N ASN A 98 7.37 8.33 -7.94
CA ASN A 98 5.98 8.29 -7.47
C ASN A 98 4.98 8.68 -8.58
N GLU A 99 5.25 8.31 -9.84
CA GLU A 99 4.31 8.46 -10.95
C GLU A 99 3.22 7.37 -10.90
N GLY A 100 3.38 6.38 -10.02
CA GLY A 100 2.43 5.31 -9.77
C GLY A 100 2.40 4.31 -10.90
N VAL A 101 3.45 4.27 -11.72
CA VAL A 101 3.59 3.38 -12.86
C VAL A 101 5.02 2.83 -12.91
N ALA A 102 5.16 1.52 -12.81
CA ALA A 102 6.42 0.82 -13.06
C ALA A 102 6.27 -0.05 -14.31
N THR A 103 7.17 0.14 -15.27
CA THR A 103 7.15 -0.58 -16.55
C THR A 103 8.42 -1.41 -16.73
N TYR A 104 8.25 -2.68 -17.08
CA TYR A 104 9.36 -3.59 -17.35
C TYR A 104 9.23 -4.19 -18.75
N VAL A 105 10.30 -4.12 -19.57
CA VAL A 105 10.37 -4.84 -20.84
C VAL A 105 10.73 -6.29 -20.55
N CYS A 106 9.82 -7.20 -20.91
CA CYS A 106 10.03 -8.63 -20.82
C CYS A 106 11.09 -9.09 -21.82
N ALA A 107 12.19 -9.72 -21.37
CA ALA A 107 13.23 -10.24 -22.28
C ALA A 107 13.41 -11.75 -22.17
N GLY A 108 13.39 -12.51 -23.26
CA GLY A 108 13.55 -13.98 -23.30
C GLY A 108 12.32 -14.70 -23.83
N THR A 109 12.33 -16.03 -23.96
CA THR A 109 11.27 -16.79 -24.68
C THR A 109 10.38 -17.66 -23.77
N GLY A 110 10.62 -17.65 -22.47
CA GLY A 110 9.85 -18.45 -21.50
C GLY A 110 8.65 -17.69 -20.93
N MET A 111 7.60 -18.42 -20.53
CA MET A 111 6.55 -17.88 -19.68
C MET A 111 7.15 -17.49 -18.32
N ARG A 112 6.88 -16.27 -17.86
CA ARG A 112 7.36 -15.76 -16.57
C ARG A 112 6.21 -15.25 -15.72
N TYR A 113 6.39 -15.35 -14.41
CA TYR A 113 5.44 -14.83 -13.44
C TYR A 113 5.85 -13.43 -13.03
N TYR A 114 4.88 -12.52 -13.00
CA TYR A 114 5.06 -11.15 -12.55
C TYR A 114 4.02 -10.79 -11.51
N ARG A 115 4.40 -9.96 -10.55
CA ARG A 115 3.51 -9.43 -9.51
C ARG A 115 3.91 -8.02 -9.14
N LEU A 116 3.04 -7.33 -8.41
CA LEU A 116 3.44 -6.14 -7.67
C LEU A 116 3.94 -6.55 -6.29
N LYS A 117 5.04 -5.95 -5.82
CA LYS A 117 5.52 -6.17 -4.45
C LYS A 117 4.46 -5.75 -3.42
N GLU A 118 3.76 -4.67 -3.70
CA GLU A 118 2.73 -4.08 -2.84
C GLU A 118 1.38 -4.80 -2.93
N ALA A 119 1.20 -5.67 -3.94
CA ALA A 119 -0.01 -6.48 -4.13
C ALA A 119 0.35 -7.91 -4.57
N THR A 120 1.03 -8.65 -3.70
CA THR A 120 1.61 -9.98 -4.01
C THR A 120 0.58 -11.06 -4.39
N HIS A 121 -0.68 -10.89 -3.98
CA HIS A 121 -1.79 -11.76 -4.33
C HIS A 121 -2.25 -11.58 -5.79
N LYS A 122 -1.85 -10.48 -6.45
CA LYS A 122 -2.16 -10.21 -7.85
C LYS A 122 -0.92 -10.51 -8.70
N LYS A 123 -1.00 -11.58 -9.48
CA LYS A 123 0.07 -12.05 -10.36
C LYS A 123 -0.44 -12.29 -11.77
N ILE A 124 0.43 -12.06 -12.76
CA ILE A 124 0.21 -12.43 -14.15
C ILE A 124 1.29 -13.41 -14.59
N ARG A 125 0.92 -14.35 -15.45
CA ARG A 125 1.85 -15.24 -16.13
C ARG A 125 1.75 -14.93 -17.61
N THR A 126 2.86 -14.61 -18.24
CA THR A 126 2.86 -14.32 -19.69
C THR A 126 4.14 -14.82 -20.33
N ALA A 127 4.04 -15.22 -21.59
CA ALA A 127 5.21 -15.36 -22.44
C ALA A 127 5.83 -13.98 -22.67
N CYS A 128 7.15 -13.96 -22.70
CA CYS A 128 7.92 -12.81 -23.17
C CYS A 128 8.16 -13.08 -24.66
N SER A 129 7.59 -12.27 -25.56
CA SER A 129 7.70 -12.44 -27.01
C SER A 129 7.31 -11.15 -27.71
#